data_AF-A0A3A2Z6F4-F1
#
_entry.id   AF-A0A3A2Z6F4-F1
#
_cell.length_a   1.000
_cell.length_b   1.000
_cell.length_c   1.000
_cell.angle_alpha   90.00
_cell.angle_beta   90.00
_cell.angle_gamma   90.00
#
_symmetry.space_group_name_H-M   'P 1'
#
loop_
_entity.id
_entity.type
_entity.pdbx_description
1 polymer ?
#
loop_
_entity_poly.entity_id
_entity_poly.type
_entity_poly.pdbx_seq_one_letter_code
_entity_poly.pdbx_strand_id
1 'polypeptide(L)'
;MECGLAKQYMERDCARRAPPELENWRCGDCYIPPQTQSNGDDNIKPCPGCGTMAEKIGGCDHIQCTGCGTHWCFFCGGMFPEKDIYRHMSEAHGGYFGGGDWDWDGDEDFEDNPWDIDGQVE
;
A
#
# COMPACT_ATOMS: atom_id res chain seq x y z
N MET A 1 42.03 42.90 31.24
CA MET A 1 41.20 41.98 30.44
C MET A 1 40.80 42.74 29.19
N GLU A 2 41.47 42.49 28.07
CA GLU A 2 41.18 43.13 26.79
C GLU A 2 40.27 42.21 25.98
N CYS A 3 39.05 42.65 25.69
CA CYS A 3 38.15 41.95 24.78
C CYS A 3 38.39 42.44 23.34
N GLY A 4 38.59 41.50 22.42
CA GLY A 4 38.83 41.82 21.01
C GLY A 4 37.57 42.34 20.33
N LEU A 5 37.71 43.43 19.57
CA LEU A 5 36.62 44.02 18.78
C LEU A 5 36.51 43.25 17.45
N ALA A 6 35.42 42.51 17.26
CA ALA A 6 35.17 41.80 16.01
C ALA A 6 34.91 42.80 14.86
N LYS A 7 35.67 42.67 13.77
CA LYS A 7 35.47 43.49 12.55
C LYS A 7 34.57 42.76 11.57
N GLN A 8 33.55 43.44 11.06
CA GLN A 8 32.63 42.91 10.05
C GLN A 8 33.41 42.51 8.79
N TYR A 9 33.29 41.24 8.37
CA TYR A 9 34.03 40.68 7.23
C TYR A 9 33.30 40.87 5.89
N MET A 10 31.96 40.85 5.88
CA MET A 10 31.14 41.14 4.69
C MET A 10 29.74 41.64 5.06
N GLU A 11 29.00 42.18 4.09
CA GLU A 11 27.60 42.58 4.26
C GLU A 11 26.66 41.37 4.29
N ARG A 12 25.65 41.43 5.17
CA ARG A 12 24.54 40.47 5.19
C ARG A 12 23.52 40.91 4.13
N ASP A 13 23.65 40.41 2.91
CA ASP A 13 22.59 40.56 1.89
C ASP A 13 21.55 39.44 2.13
N CYS A 14 20.45 39.76 2.80
CA CYS A 14 19.30 38.87 2.81
C CYS A 14 18.77 38.72 1.36
N ALA A 15 18.12 37.60 1.03
CA ALA A 15 17.47 37.45 -0.26
C ALA A 15 16.59 38.68 -0.55
N ARG A 16 16.90 39.42 -1.61
CA ARG A 16 16.42 40.80 -1.88
C ARG A 16 14.90 40.93 -2.06
N ARG A 17 14.16 39.82 -1.97
CA ARG A 17 12.71 39.76 -1.99
C ARG A 17 12.26 38.59 -1.14
N ALA A 18 11.15 38.76 -0.42
CA ALA A 18 10.45 37.62 0.15
C ALA A 18 10.15 36.63 -0.98
N PRO A 19 10.44 35.33 -0.82
CA PRO A 19 9.95 34.31 -1.74
C PRO A 19 8.43 34.48 -1.91
N PRO A 20 7.89 34.16 -3.10
CA PRO A 20 6.44 34.09 -3.25
C PRO A 20 5.86 33.20 -2.14
N GLU A 21 4.72 33.60 -1.61
CA GLU A 21 4.02 32.88 -0.55
C GLU A 21 3.85 31.41 -0.95
N LEU A 22 4.29 30.51 -0.09
CA LEU A 22 4.19 29.07 -0.34
C LEU A 22 2.74 28.64 -0.15
N GLU A 23 1.93 28.76 -1.19
CA GLU A 23 0.59 28.20 -1.20
C GLU A 23 0.65 26.70 -1.53
N ASN A 24 -0.05 25.89 -0.72
CA ASN A 24 -0.20 24.44 -0.92
C ASN A 24 1.07 23.58 -0.74
N TRP A 25 2.02 24.03 0.10
CA TRP A 25 3.14 23.18 0.49
C TRP A 25 2.66 21.97 1.31
N ARG A 26 3.07 20.76 0.90
CA ARG A 26 2.86 19.53 1.66
C ARG A 26 4.22 18.86 1.85
N CYS A 27 4.51 18.41 3.07
CA CYS A 27 5.74 17.69 3.36
C CYS A 27 5.77 16.34 2.63
N GLY A 28 6.95 15.75 2.46
CA GLY A 28 7.12 14.45 1.80
C GLY A 28 6.32 13.32 2.46
N ASP A 29 6.04 13.43 3.76
CA ASP A 29 5.25 12.46 4.52
C ASP A 29 3.72 12.65 4.34
N CYS A 30 3.27 13.88 4.07
CA CYS A 30 1.85 14.21 3.80
C CYS A 30 1.52 14.32 2.32
N TYR A 31 2.52 14.29 1.43
CA TYR A 31 2.32 14.06 0.00
C TYR A 31 2.09 12.56 -0.18
N ILE A 32 0.87 12.11 0.11
CA ILE A 32 0.42 10.78 -0.27
C ILE A 32 -0.06 10.92 -1.72
N PRO A 33 0.75 10.56 -2.74
CA PRO A 33 0.19 10.43 -4.08
C PRO A 33 -0.91 9.36 -4.00
N PRO A 34 -2.05 9.53 -4.69
CA PRO A 34 -3.22 8.66 -4.59
C PRO A 34 -3.01 7.23 -5.15
N GLN A 35 -1.76 6.73 -5.23
CA GLN A 35 -1.45 5.52 -5.99
C GLN A 35 -0.42 4.54 -5.39
N THR A 36 0.31 4.81 -4.29
CA THR A 36 1.44 3.90 -3.96
C THR A 36 1.83 3.65 -2.50
N GLN A 37 0.99 3.89 -1.48
CA GLN A 37 1.42 3.57 -0.10
C GLN A 37 0.29 2.99 0.76
N SER A 38 -0.14 1.76 0.47
CA SER A 38 -0.63 0.91 1.55
C SER A 38 0.61 0.39 2.28
N ASN A 39 1.06 1.15 3.27
CA ASN A 39 1.93 0.62 4.30
C ASN A 39 1.16 -0.51 4.99
N GLY A 40 1.57 -1.75 4.72
CA GLY A 40 1.54 -2.93 5.59
C GLY A 40 0.30 -3.34 6.38
N ASP A 41 -0.48 -2.44 6.96
CA ASP A 41 -1.25 -2.75 8.17
C ASP A 41 -2.66 -2.14 8.22
N ASP A 42 -3.05 -1.33 7.23
CA ASP A 42 -4.40 -0.76 7.19
C ASP A 42 -5.35 -1.72 6.44
N ASN A 43 -5.92 -2.66 7.19
CA ASN A 43 -7.02 -3.51 6.71
C ASN A 43 -8.28 -2.70 6.37
N ILE A 44 -8.33 -1.39 6.60
CA ILE A 44 -9.50 -0.55 6.39
C ILE A 44 -9.20 0.52 5.34
N LYS A 45 -10.02 0.61 4.28
CA LYS A 45 -9.91 1.62 3.22
C LYS A 45 -11.27 2.16 2.80
N PRO A 46 -11.39 3.45 2.44
CA PRO A 46 -12.65 4.03 1.98
C PRO A 46 -12.99 3.58 0.56
N CYS A 47 -14.26 3.32 0.29
CA CYS A 47 -14.74 3.03 -1.05
C CYS A 47 -14.53 4.25 -1.97
N PRO A 48 -13.90 4.08 -3.14
CA PRO A 48 -13.67 5.19 -4.09
C PRO A 48 -14.97 5.75 -4.71
N GLY A 49 -16.08 5.00 -4.67
CA GLY A 49 -17.37 5.42 -5.24
C GLY A 49 -18.24 6.22 -4.27
N CYS A 50 -18.29 5.83 -3.00
CA CYS A 50 -19.22 6.42 -2.01
C CYS A 50 -18.58 6.80 -0.67
N GLY A 51 -17.30 6.50 -0.47
CA GLY A 51 -16.57 6.79 0.78
C GLY A 51 -16.85 5.82 1.93
N THR A 52 -17.72 4.83 1.77
CA THR A 52 -17.98 3.81 2.82
C THR A 52 -16.69 3.06 3.15
N MET A 53 -16.34 2.99 4.44
CA MET A 53 -15.17 2.25 4.91
C MET A 53 -15.37 0.75 4.70
N ALA A 54 -14.39 0.10 4.07
CA ALA A 54 -14.37 -1.33 3.84
C ALA A 54 -13.15 -1.94 4.55
N GLU A 55 -13.38 -3.00 5.31
CA GLU A 55 -12.34 -3.79 5.98
C GLU A 55 -12.04 -5.07 5.19
N LYS A 56 -10.75 -5.33 4.92
CA LYS A 56 -10.27 -6.58 4.31
C LYS A 56 -9.87 -7.55 5.42
N ILE A 57 -10.63 -8.65 5.54
CA ILE A 57 -10.41 -9.69 6.56
C ILE A 57 -9.43 -10.77 6.05
N GLY A 58 -9.30 -10.93 4.73
CA GLY A 58 -8.39 -11.89 4.09
C GLY A 58 -8.77 -12.15 2.62
N GLY A 59 -7.91 -12.85 1.87
CA GLY A 59 -8.19 -13.28 0.50
C GLY A 59 -7.82 -12.28 -0.60
N CYS A 60 -8.59 -12.31 -1.70
CA CYS A 60 -8.37 -11.55 -2.94
C CYS A 60 -8.55 -10.03 -2.73
N ASP A 61 -7.84 -9.21 -3.51
CA ASP A 61 -7.96 -7.74 -3.49
C ASP A 61 -9.18 -7.18 -4.25
N HIS A 62 -10.10 -8.02 -4.73
CA HIS A 62 -11.36 -7.57 -5.33
C HIS A 62 -12.41 -7.30 -4.25
N ILE A 63 -12.82 -6.05 -4.08
CA ILE A 63 -13.92 -5.68 -3.18
C ILE A 63 -15.11 -5.16 -3.98
N GLN A 64 -16.31 -5.65 -3.65
CA GLN A 64 -17.58 -5.05 -4.05
C GLN A 64 -18.14 -4.24 -2.87
N CYS A 65 -18.38 -2.94 -3.08
CA CYS A 65 -18.97 -2.10 -2.05
C CYS A 65 -20.44 -2.49 -1.80
N THR A 66 -20.80 -2.77 -0.55
CA THR A 66 -22.19 -3.07 -0.16
C THR A 66 -23.13 -1.85 -0.23
N GLY A 67 -22.58 -0.63 -0.14
CA GLY A 67 -23.36 0.60 -0.19
C GLY A 67 -23.74 1.06 -1.61
N CYS A 68 -22.78 1.03 -2.54
CA CYS A 68 -22.98 1.53 -3.90
C CYS A 68 -22.82 0.47 -5.01
N GLY A 69 -22.42 -0.76 -4.67
CA GLY A 69 -22.21 -1.84 -5.64
C GLY A 69 -20.92 -1.72 -6.48
N THR A 70 -20.11 -0.67 -6.29
CA THR A 70 -18.88 -0.48 -7.05
C THR A 70 -17.86 -1.57 -6.75
N HIS A 71 -17.28 -2.17 -7.80
CA HIS A 71 -16.15 -3.07 -7.69
C HIS A 71 -14.84 -2.29 -7.81
N TRP A 72 -13.90 -2.55 -6.91
CA TRP A 72 -12.64 -1.82 -6.85
C TRP A 72 -11.53 -2.68 -6.26
N CYS A 73 -10.30 -2.38 -6.65
CA CYS A 73 -9.11 -3.11 -6.21
C CYS A 73 -8.64 -2.54 -4.87
N PHE A 74 -8.60 -3.36 -3.83
CA PHE A 74 -8.16 -2.95 -2.51
C PHE A 74 -6.68 -2.56 -2.50
N PHE A 75 -5.85 -3.17 -3.34
CA PHE A 75 -4.42 -2.88 -3.42
C PHE A 75 -4.17 -1.43 -3.86
N CYS A 76 -4.69 -1.03 -5.02
CA CYS A 76 -4.43 0.29 -5.61
C CYS A 76 -5.55 1.33 -5.43
N GLY A 77 -6.73 0.93 -4.96
CA GLY A 77 -7.89 1.83 -4.84
C GLY A 77 -8.66 2.09 -6.14
N GLY A 78 -8.26 1.48 -7.27
CA GLY A 78 -8.87 1.72 -8.57
C GLY A 78 -10.26 1.09 -8.73
N MET A 79 -11.18 1.80 -9.39
CA MET A 79 -12.53 1.31 -9.72
C MET A 79 -12.56 0.63 -11.08
N PHE A 80 -13.14 -0.57 -11.14
CA PHE A 80 -13.21 -1.35 -12.38
C PHE A 80 -14.55 -2.09 -12.48
N PRO A 81 -15.04 -2.37 -13.69
CA PRO A 81 -16.11 -3.34 -13.89
C PRO A 81 -15.71 -4.72 -13.34
N GLU A 82 -16.67 -5.48 -12.83
CA GLU A 82 -16.46 -6.84 -12.28
C GLU A 82 -15.65 -7.75 -13.22
N LYS A 83 -15.94 -7.68 -14.52
CA LYS A 83 -15.25 -8.49 -15.55
C LYS A 83 -13.79 -8.10 -15.78
N ASP A 84 -13.43 -6.85 -15.49
CA ASP A 84 -12.12 -6.29 -15.85
C ASP A 84 -11.17 -6.20 -14.64
N ILE A 85 -11.70 -6.26 -13.41
CA ILE A 85 -10.89 -6.08 -12.21
C ILE A 85 -9.83 -7.17 -12.04
N TYR A 86 -10.20 -8.41 -12.36
CA TYR A 86 -9.32 -9.56 -12.28
C TYR A 86 -8.18 -9.49 -13.30
N ARG A 87 -8.47 -9.01 -14.52
CA ARG A 87 -7.46 -8.70 -15.53
C ARG A 87 -6.53 -7.56 -15.07
N HIS A 88 -7.09 -6.51 -14.48
CA HIS A 88 -6.29 -5.42 -13.90
C HIS A 88 -5.33 -5.94 -12.83
N MET A 89 -5.79 -6.80 -11.92
CA MET A 89 -4.94 -7.35 -10.85
C MET A 89 -3.77 -8.16 -11.41
N SER A 90 -4.02 -9.03 -12.39
CA SER A 90 -2.95 -9.81 -13.01
C SER A 90 -1.96 -8.94 -13.80
N GLU A 91 -2.43 -7.92 -14.53
CA GLU A 91 -1.58 -7.07 -15.37
C GLU A 91 -0.82 -5.98 -14.56
N ALA A 92 -1.46 -5.39 -13.54
CA ALA A 92 -0.93 -4.25 -12.81
C ALA A 92 -0.20 -4.63 -11.52
N HIS A 93 -0.54 -5.78 -10.92
CA HIS A 93 0.01 -6.21 -9.63
C HIS A 93 0.73 -7.56 -9.72
N GLY A 94 0.75 -8.20 -10.89
CA GLY A 94 1.46 -9.47 -11.11
C GLY A 94 0.82 -10.68 -10.43
N GLY A 95 -0.41 -10.56 -9.93
CA GLY A 95 -1.11 -11.64 -9.23
C GLY A 95 -2.46 -11.22 -8.64
N TYR A 96 -3.21 -12.20 -8.11
CA TYR A 96 -4.49 -11.98 -7.45
C TYR A 96 -4.38 -11.64 -5.95
N PHE A 97 -3.22 -11.91 -5.36
CA PHE A 97 -2.91 -11.63 -3.97
C PHE A 97 -1.79 -10.59 -3.97
N GLY A 98 -2.11 -9.35 -3.64
CA GLY A 98 -1.12 -8.31 -3.45
C GLY A 98 -0.22 -8.63 -2.26
N GLY A 99 0.93 -9.27 -2.54
CA GLY A 99 2.08 -9.33 -1.64
C GLY A 99 1.88 -10.07 -0.30
N GLY A 100 0.89 -10.96 -0.19
CA GLY A 100 0.85 -11.93 0.90
C GLY A 100 1.75 -13.10 0.54
N ASP A 101 3.04 -13.00 0.89
CA ASP A 101 3.94 -14.15 0.97
C ASP A 101 3.34 -15.11 2.01
N TRP A 102 2.49 -16.02 1.57
CA TRP A 102 2.44 -17.32 2.22
C TRP A 102 3.73 -17.99 1.78
N ASP A 103 4.80 -17.76 2.55
CA ASP A 103 5.89 -18.72 2.62
C ASP A 103 5.23 -20.05 2.97
N TRP A 104 4.84 -20.81 1.94
CA TRP A 104 4.72 -22.24 2.05
C TRP A 104 6.16 -22.68 2.28
N ASP A 105 6.58 -22.66 3.54
CA ASP A 105 7.70 -23.44 4.02
C ASP A 105 7.40 -24.86 3.54
N GLY A 106 7.99 -25.20 2.39
CA GLY A 106 8.06 -26.56 1.92
C GLY A 106 9.03 -27.27 2.83
N ASP A 107 8.62 -27.60 4.05
CA ASP A 107 9.21 -28.65 4.84
C ASP A 107 8.34 -29.91 4.69
N GLU A 108 8.86 -30.75 3.79
CA GLU A 108 8.54 -32.15 3.64
C GLU A 108 8.59 -32.86 4.99
N ASP A 109 7.48 -33.48 5.41
CA ASP A 109 7.44 -34.66 6.29
C ASP A 109 6.01 -35.26 6.25
N PHE A 110 5.62 -35.78 5.08
CA PHE A 110 4.49 -36.71 4.97
C PHE A 110 5.03 -38.14 4.91
N GLU A 111 5.78 -38.55 5.93
CA GLU A 111 6.06 -39.95 6.20
C GLU A 111 5.32 -40.35 7.49
N ASP A 112 4.59 -41.46 7.41
CA ASP A 112 3.74 -42.08 8.43
C ASP A 112 2.34 -41.47 8.66
N ASN A 113 1.47 -41.55 7.65
CA ASN A 113 0.02 -41.64 7.88
C ASN A 113 -0.36 -43.10 8.22
N PRO A 114 -0.80 -43.43 9.45
CA PRO A 114 -1.09 -44.80 9.89
C PRO A 114 -2.32 -45.47 9.23
N TRP A 115 -2.88 -44.88 8.18
CA TRP A 115 -4.14 -45.31 7.56
C TRP A 115 -4.03 -45.66 6.08
N ASP A 116 -2.82 -45.72 5.53
CA ASP A 116 -2.58 -46.28 4.19
C ASP A 116 -2.65 -47.82 4.25
N ILE A 117 -3.87 -48.34 4.34
CA ILE A 117 -4.17 -49.76 4.11
C ILE A 117 -4.30 -49.94 2.60
N ASP A 118 -3.19 -50.22 1.93
CA ASP A 118 -3.24 -50.74 0.57
C ASP A 118 -2.28 -51.91 0.38
N GLY A 119 -2.85 -53.05 -0.05
CA GLY A 119 -2.15 -53.97 -0.95
C GLY A 119 -1.43 -55.20 -0.40
N GLN A 120 -2.07 -56.04 0.43
CA GLN A 120 -1.72 -57.48 0.45
C GLN A 120 -2.93 -58.34 0.11
N VAL A 121 -3.21 -58.43 -1.19
CA VAL A 121 -3.80 -59.62 -1.80
C VAL A 121 -2.72 -60.23 -2.70
N GLU A 122 -2.08 -61.28 -2.18
CA GLU A 122 -1.64 -62.55 -2.82
C GLU A 122 -0.56 -63.22 -1.96
#